data_AF-A0A9Q3HEC7-F1
#
_entry.id   AF-A0A9Q3HEC7-F1
#
_cell.length_a   1.000
_cell.length_b   1.000
_cell.length_c   1.000
_cell.angle_alpha   90.00
_cell.angle_beta   90.00
_cell.angle_gamma   90.00
#
_symmetry.space_group_name_H-M   'P 1'
#
loop_
_entity.id
_entity.type
_entity.pdbx_description
1 polymer ?
#
loop_
_entity_poly.entity_id
_entity_poly.type
_entity_poly.pdbx_seq_one_letter_code
_entity_poly.pdbx_strand_id
1 'polypeptide(L)'
;MFEHLQLEPVIKNYKCCPQCSFPNGLTESVTTDQPHCQHHDDPNDHDLPCKQSLGKSMSLFEPHTQNTTKMKERFPPKKHFIYQPFKNLLSRFLQWAGIMEILHQHQQSQTPKGSPKCDIWDGLVWRRSTGARNINDPPFMSIPGALAFLIYVDWFNVHGKSTQLASIGPIMLICLSLPPSE
;
A
#
# COMPACT_ATOMS: atom_id res chain seq x y z
N MET A 1 -23.51 -3.35 11.82
CA MET A 1 -22.78 -2.45 12.75
C MET A 1 -21.52 -1.85 12.11
N PHE A 2 -20.75 -2.60 11.30
CA PHE A 2 -19.56 -2.09 10.59
C PHE A 2 -19.83 -1.11 9.42
N GLU A 3 -20.94 -1.28 8.68
CA GLU A 3 -21.29 -0.39 7.53
C GLU A 3 -21.55 1.07 7.94
N HIS A 4 -22.06 1.32 9.15
CA HIS A 4 -22.39 2.67 9.61
C HIS A 4 -21.16 3.50 10.01
N LEU A 5 -20.01 2.85 10.22
CA LEU A 5 -18.76 3.50 10.63
C LEU A 5 -17.80 3.72 9.44
N GLN A 6 -18.17 3.28 8.22
CA GLN A 6 -17.30 3.35 7.03
C GLN A 6 -15.90 2.76 7.24
N LEU A 7 -15.78 1.75 8.10
CA LEU A 7 -14.48 1.17 8.47
C LEU A 7 -13.92 0.21 7.41
N GLU A 8 -14.70 -0.16 6.40
CA GLU A 8 -14.24 -1.06 5.36
C GLU A 8 -13.03 -0.47 4.63
N PRO A 9 -11.91 -1.22 4.56
CA PRO A 9 -10.75 -0.75 3.84
C PRO A 9 -11.11 -0.59 2.37
N VAL A 10 -10.91 0.61 1.84
CA VAL A 10 -10.96 0.82 0.39
C VAL A 10 -9.72 0.16 -0.20
N ILE A 11 -9.93 -1.02 -0.79
CA ILE A 11 -8.90 -1.81 -1.46
C ILE A 11 -9.08 -1.63 -2.96
N LYS A 12 -8.01 -1.23 -3.64
CA LYS A 12 -7.95 -1.16 -5.09
C LYS A 12 -7.17 -2.35 -5.62
N ASN A 13 -7.77 -3.09 -6.55
CA ASN A 13 -7.14 -4.22 -7.20
C ASN A 13 -6.73 -3.83 -8.61
N TYR A 14 -5.44 -3.70 -8.87
CA TYR A 14 -4.89 -3.40 -10.18
C TYR A 14 -4.51 -4.70 -10.92
N LYS A 15 -4.64 -4.69 -12.25
CA LYS A 15 -4.03 -5.72 -13.09
C LYS A 15 -2.56 -5.36 -13.25
N CYS A 16 -1.65 -6.31 -13.06
CA CYS A 16 -0.24 -6.08 -13.27
C CYS A 16 0.29 -6.88 -14.45
N CYS A 17 1.19 -6.26 -15.20
CA CYS A 17 1.97 -6.99 -16.18
C CYS A 17 2.81 -8.07 -15.46
N PRO A 18 2.75 -9.35 -15.88
CA PRO A 18 3.55 -10.38 -15.23
C PRO A 18 5.05 -10.24 -15.54
N GLN A 19 5.42 -9.48 -16.59
CA GLN A 19 6.80 -9.24 -17.00
C GLN A 19 7.40 -8.02 -16.25
N CYS A 20 6.90 -6.82 -16.52
CA CYS A 20 7.45 -5.58 -15.94
C CYS A 20 6.79 -5.15 -14.62
N SER A 21 5.80 -5.90 -14.12
CA SER A 21 5.03 -5.57 -12.91
C SER A 21 4.25 -4.24 -12.93
N PHE A 22 4.20 -3.54 -14.07
CA PHE A 22 3.46 -2.29 -14.21
C PHE A 22 1.94 -2.46 -13.98
N PRO A 23 1.31 -1.62 -13.13
CA PRO A 23 -0.13 -1.64 -12.90
C PRO A 23 -0.91 -1.05 -14.09
N ASN A 24 -1.54 -1.91 -14.88
CA ASN A 24 -2.37 -1.57 -16.04
C ASN A 24 -3.85 -1.41 -15.62
N GLY A 25 -4.16 -0.36 -14.87
CA GLY A 25 -5.54 -0.01 -14.49
C GLY A 25 -6.19 -0.96 -13.47
N LEU A 26 -7.44 -0.64 -13.10
CA LEU A 26 -8.21 -1.43 -12.13
C LEU A 26 -8.69 -2.74 -12.75
N THR A 27 -8.84 -3.77 -11.91
CA THR A 27 -9.26 -5.11 -12.33
C THR A 27 -10.64 -5.07 -13.00
N GLU A 28 -11.51 -4.20 -12.54
CA GLU A 28 -12.88 -4.01 -13.04
C GLU A 28 -12.94 -3.21 -14.35
N SER A 29 -11.94 -2.38 -14.64
CA SER A 29 -11.96 -1.46 -15.79
C SER A 29 -11.36 -2.03 -17.07
N VAL A 30 -10.59 -3.12 -17.00
CA VAL A 30 -9.91 -3.67 -18.19
C VAL A 30 -10.80 -4.69 -18.88
N THR A 31 -11.22 -4.32 -20.09
CA THR A 31 -12.00 -5.15 -21.01
C THR A 31 -11.10 -6.11 -21.80
N THR A 32 -11.72 -7.02 -22.53
CA THR A 32 -11.08 -7.90 -23.51
C THR A 32 -10.31 -7.15 -24.59
N ASP A 33 -10.62 -5.87 -24.79
CA ASP A 33 -10.06 -5.02 -25.85
C ASP A 33 -8.64 -4.50 -25.52
N GLN A 34 -8.21 -4.61 -24.26
CA GLN A 34 -6.85 -4.28 -23.84
C GLN A 34 -6.15 -5.47 -23.16
N PRO A 35 -5.88 -6.57 -23.90
CA PRO A 35 -5.37 -7.79 -23.31
C PRO A 35 -3.85 -7.78 -23.08
N HIS A 36 -3.13 -6.75 -23.53
CA HIS A 36 -1.67 -6.66 -23.51
C HIS A 36 -1.18 -5.40 -22.77
N CYS A 37 -0.02 -5.51 -22.11
CA CYS A 37 0.66 -4.41 -21.46
C CYS A 37 1.10 -3.36 -22.48
N GLN A 38 0.79 -2.08 -22.21
CA GLN A 38 1.19 -0.94 -23.02
C GLN A 38 2.31 -0.10 -22.37
N HIS A 39 2.91 -0.59 -21.29
CA HIS A 39 3.97 0.12 -20.59
C HIS A 39 5.26 0.13 -21.41
N HIS A 40 5.93 1.29 -21.38
CA HIS A 40 7.30 1.52 -21.82
C HIS A 40 8.16 1.72 -20.57
N ASP A 41 9.25 0.98 -20.43
CA ASP A 41 10.09 1.01 -19.23
C ASP A 41 10.84 2.35 -19.09
N ASP A 42 11.14 3.03 -20.20
CA ASP A 42 11.62 4.42 -20.23
C ASP A 42 10.65 5.29 -21.07
N PRO A 43 10.14 6.41 -20.51
CA PRO A 43 9.23 7.31 -21.21
C PRO A 43 9.85 8.02 -22.43
N ASN A 44 11.19 8.04 -22.54
CA ASN A 44 11.91 8.58 -23.70
C ASN A 44 12.34 7.50 -24.70
N ASP A 45 11.98 6.25 -24.45
CA ASP A 45 12.33 5.15 -25.35
C ASP A 45 11.40 5.11 -26.56
N HIS A 46 11.98 4.97 -27.74
CA HIS A 46 11.24 4.71 -28.98
C HIS A 46 10.99 3.22 -29.20
N ASP A 47 11.48 2.36 -28.30
CA ASP A 47 11.25 0.93 -28.34
C ASP A 47 9.77 0.55 -28.16
N LEU A 48 9.47 -0.67 -28.58
CA LEU A 48 8.13 -1.23 -28.52
C LEU A 48 7.70 -1.44 -27.06
N PRO A 49 6.41 -1.22 -26.73
CA PRO A 49 5.90 -1.50 -25.39
C PRO A 49 6.07 -2.97 -25.03
N CYS A 50 6.01 -3.28 -23.74
CA CYS A 50 6.18 -4.64 -23.19
C CYS A 50 5.34 -5.71 -23.92
N LYS A 51 4.13 -5.36 -24.39
CA LYS A 51 3.18 -6.23 -25.15
C LYS A 51 2.80 -7.54 -24.46
N GLN A 52 3.23 -7.78 -23.22
CA GLN A 52 2.94 -9.02 -22.53
C GLN A 52 1.45 -9.15 -22.22
N SER A 53 0.87 -10.31 -22.49
CA SER A 53 -0.55 -10.59 -22.20
C SER A 53 -0.83 -10.49 -20.70
N LEU A 54 -1.78 -9.64 -20.34
CA LEU A 54 -2.19 -9.33 -18.97
C LEU A 54 -3.09 -10.43 -18.38
N GLY A 55 -3.77 -11.21 -19.21
CA GLY A 55 -4.79 -12.17 -18.81
C GLY A 55 -5.21 -13.08 -19.98
N LYS A 56 -6.26 -13.87 -19.77
CA LYS A 56 -6.90 -14.69 -20.82
C LYS A 56 -8.41 -14.49 -20.74
N SER A 57 -9.07 -14.38 -21.90
CA SER A 57 -10.54 -14.36 -21.92
C SER A 57 -11.08 -15.75 -21.57
N MET A 58 -12.09 -15.79 -20.73
CA MET A 58 -12.79 -17.01 -20.32
C MET A 58 -14.30 -16.77 -20.43
N SER A 59 -14.98 -17.66 -21.14
CA SER A 59 -16.44 -17.71 -21.17
C SER A 59 -16.91 -18.53 -19.99
N LEU A 60 -17.55 -17.89 -19.01
CA LEU A 60 -18.14 -18.58 -17.88
C LEU A 60 -19.65 -18.68 -18.08
N PHE A 61 -20.17 -19.88 -17.90
CA PHE A 61 -21.61 -20.12 -17.76
C PHE A 61 -21.97 -19.85 -16.31
N GLU A 62 -22.65 -18.74 -16.04
CA GLU A 62 -23.20 -18.50 -14.71
C GLU A 62 -24.46 -19.35 -14.53
N PRO A 63 -24.51 -20.25 -13.53
CA PRO A 63 -25.74 -20.94 -13.20
C PRO A 63 -26.68 -19.93 -12.55
N HIS A 64 -27.82 -19.62 -13.20
CA HIS A 64 -28.91 -18.91 -12.54
C HIS A 64 -30.22 -19.69 -12.64
N THR A 65 -30.94 -19.61 -11.53
CA THR A 65 -32.13 -20.32 -11.07
C THR A 65 -33.38 -20.31 -11.95
N GLN A 66 -33.40 -19.67 -13.13
CA GLN A 66 -34.57 -19.65 -14.02
C GLN A 66 -34.14 -19.56 -15.50
N ASN A 67 -34.16 -20.72 -16.18
CA ASN A 67 -34.27 -21.00 -17.63
C ASN A 67 -33.65 -20.11 -18.73
N THR A 68 -32.72 -19.20 -18.45
CA THR A 68 -31.91 -18.55 -19.50
C THR A 68 -30.43 -18.52 -19.14
N THR A 69 -29.62 -19.28 -19.86
CA THR A 69 -28.15 -19.28 -19.74
C THR A 69 -27.60 -18.00 -20.39
N LYS A 70 -27.11 -17.04 -19.60
CA LYS A 70 -26.32 -15.92 -20.11
C LYS A 70 -24.83 -16.28 -20.07
N MET A 71 -24.19 -16.29 -21.23
CA MET A 71 -22.74 -16.41 -21.33
C MET A 71 -22.12 -15.07 -20.93
N LYS A 72 -21.22 -15.08 -19.93
CA LYS A 72 -20.49 -13.89 -19.51
C LYS A 72 -19.00 -14.10 -19.76
N GLU A 73 -18.42 -13.27 -20.62
CA GLU A 73 -16.98 -13.24 -20.81
C GLU A 73 -16.31 -12.53 -19.63
N ARG A 74 -15.25 -13.13 -19.09
CA ARG A 74 -14.40 -12.56 -18.06
C ARG A 74 -12.94 -12.59 -18.52
N PHE A 75 -12.18 -11.57 -18.15
CA PHE A 75 -10.75 -11.49 -18.43
C PHE A 75 -9.94 -11.44 -17.11
N PRO A 76 -9.76 -12.59 -16.42
CA PRO A 76 -8.92 -12.65 -15.23
C PRO A 76 -7.47 -12.26 -15.55
N PRO A 77 -6.86 -11.33 -14.79
CA PRO A 77 -5.45 -11.02 -14.97
C PRO A 77 -4.56 -12.15 -14.44
N LYS A 78 -3.36 -12.27 -15.01
CA LYS A 78 -2.32 -13.21 -14.55
C LYS A 78 -1.68 -12.79 -13.23
N LYS A 79 -1.62 -11.49 -12.96
CA LYS A 79 -1.04 -10.91 -11.75
C LYS A 79 -1.90 -9.74 -11.26
N HIS A 80 -2.05 -9.65 -9.95
CA HIS A 80 -2.74 -8.55 -9.29
C HIS A 80 -1.75 -7.71 -8.49
N PHE A 81 -2.03 -6.42 -8.37
CA PHE A 81 -1.45 -5.56 -7.35
C PHE A 81 -2.58 -5.00 -6.50
N ILE A 82 -2.56 -5.39 -5.23
CA ILE A 82 -3.57 -4.99 -4.25
C ILE A 82 -3.01 -3.80 -3.49
N TYR A 83 -3.74 -2.69 -3.52
CA TYR A 83 -3.29 -1.42 -2.96
C TYR A 83 -4.37 -0.79 -2.12
N GLN A 84 -4.00 -0.37 -0.91
CA GLN A 84 -4.83 0.48 -0.08
C GLN A 84 -4.35 1.94 -0.21
N PRO A 85 -5.20 2.88 -0.69
CA PRO A 85 -4.83 4.29 -0.75
C PRO A 85 -4.42 4.85 0.60
N PHE A 86 -3.23 5.45 0.66
CA PHE A 86 -2.69 6.01 1.90
C PHE A 86 -3.62 7.06 2.50
N LYS A 87 -4.25 7.90 1.67
CA LYS A 87 -5.23 8.89 2.14
C LYS A 87 -6.37 8.24 2.94
N ASN A 88 -6.91 7.13 2.44
CA ASN A 88 -8.02 6.43 3.09
C ASN A 88 -7.55 5.71 4.36
N LEU A 89 -6.35 5.12 4.32
CA LEU A 89 -5.72 4.55 5.51
C LEU A 89 -5.55 5.62 6.60
N LEU A 90 -4.97 6.77 6.24
CA LEU A 90 -4.71 7.88 7.15
C LEU A 90 -5.99 8.50 7.70
N SER A 91 -7.02 8.70 6.87
CA SER A 91 -8.30 9.21 7.33
C SER A 91 -8.94 8.31 8.38
N ARG A 92 -8.91 6.99 8.19
CA ARG A 92 -9.42 6.04 9.19
C ARG A 92 -8.57 6.05 10.46
N PHE A 93 -7.26 6.09 10.31
CA PHE A 93 -6.32 6.18 11.42
C PHE A 93 -6.62 7.40 12.30
N LEU A 94 -6.76 8.59 11.71
CA LEU A 94 -7.04 9.83 12.44
C LEU A 94 -8.44 9.90 13.07
N GLN A 95 -9.38 9.07 12.60
CA GLN A 95 -10.72 8.95 13.18
C GLN A 95 -10.76 7.99 14.37
N TRP A 96 -9.69 7.27 14.66
CA TRP A 96 -9.66 6.36 15.81
C TRP A 96 -9.79 7.16 17.10
N ALA A 97 -10.77 6.81 17.93
CA ALA A 97 -11.02 7.47 19.20
C ALA A 97 -9.75 7.49 20.07
N GLY A 98 -9.39 8.68 20.56
CA GLY A 98 -8.20 8.88 21.39
C GLY A 98 -6.88 9.04 20.63
N ILE A 99 -6.83 8.80 19.31
CA ILE A 99 -5.57 8.81 18.57
C ILE A 99 -4.86 10.18 18.60
N MET A 100 -5.64 11.26 18.48
CA MET A 100 -5.09 12.62 18.51
C MET A 100 -4.47 12.95 19.88
N GLU A 101 -5.07 12.45 20.95
CA GLU A 101 -4.55 12.61 22.31
C GLU A 101 -3.26 11.83 22.50
N ILE A 102 -3.22 10.57 22.05
CA ILE A 102 -2.00 9.73 22.08
C ILE A 102 -0.85 10.41 21.31
N LEU A 103 -1.13 10.88 20.09
CA LEU A 103 -0.15 11.60 19.27
C LEU A 103 0.35 12.86 19.97
N HIS A 104 -0.54 13.65 20.57
CA HIS A 104 -0.19 14.87 21.29
C HIS A 104 0.69 14.58 22.51
N GLN A 105 0.31 13.59 23.32
CA GLN A 105 1.06 13.17 24.50
C GLN A 105 2.44 12.64 24.13
N HIS A 106 2.55 11.80 23.10
CA HIS A 106 3.84 11.29 22.66
C HIS A 106 4.74 12.41 22.14
N GLN A 107 4.19 13.37 21.38
CA GLN A 107 4.94 14.53 20.89
C GLN A 107 5.49 15.40 22.03
N GLN A 108 4.76 15.52 23.14
CA GLN A 108 5.22 16.24 24.33
C GLN A 108 6.14 15.40 25.23
N SER A 109 6.13 14.08 25.07
CA SER A 109 6.96 13.19 25.88
C SER A 109 8.43 13.40 25.55
N GLN A 110 9.19 13.91 26.52
CA GLN A 110 10.64 13.90 26.48
C GLN A 110 11.09 12.61 27.17
N THR A 111 11.90 11.79 26.50
CA THR A 111 12.57 10.68 27.20
C THR A 111 13.46 11.29 28.28
N PRO A 112 13.25 10.95 29.57
CA PRO A 112 14.08 11.47 30.65
C PRO A 112 15.55 11.18 30.39
N LYS A 113 16.44 12.11 30.76
CA LYS A 113 17.88 11.87 30.67
C LYS A 113 18.24 10.64 31.51
N GLY A 114 18.75 9.60 30.86
CA GLY A 114 19.15 8.34 31.50
C GLY A 114 18.12 7.20 31.42
N SER A 115 16.97 7.39 30.77
CA SER A 115 16.05 6.28 30.48
C SER A 115 16.64 5.34 29.41
N PRO A 116 16.26 4.04 29.42
CA PRO A 116 16.52 3.16 28.29
C PRO A 116 15.99 3.79 27.00
N LYS A 117 16.78 3.76 25.93
CA LYS A 117 16.33 4.26 24.62
C LYS A 117 15.36 3.25 24.00
N CYS A 118 14.17 3.69 23.65
CA CYS A 118 13.21 2.99 22.82
C CYS A 118 13.65 3.05 21.35
N ASP A 119 14.65 2.23 21.00
CA ASP A 119 15.09 1.89 19.63
C ASP A 119 14.98 3.07 18.63
N ILE A 120 14.24 2.90 17.54
CA ILE A 120 14.10 3.88 16.46
C ILE A 120 13.37 5.16 16.90
N TRP A 121 12.49 5.12 17.91
CA TRP A 121 11.73 6.29 18.38
C TRP A 121 12.60 7.33 19.09
N ASP A 122 13.69 6.88 19.72
CA ASP A 122 14.69 7.76 20.34
C ASP A 122 15.85 8.12 19.40
N GLY A 123 15.75 7.74 18.13
CA GLY A 123 16.74 8.06 17.11
C GLY A 123 16.93 9.57 16.95
N LEU A 124 18.18 10.04 17.00
CA LEU A 124 18.52 11.46 16.81
C LEU A 124 18.05 12.01 15.46
N VAL A 125 18.03 11.14 14.44
CA VAL A 125 17.56 11.51 13.09
C VAL A 125 16.13 12.01 13.12
N TRP A 126 15.23 11.39 13.90
CA TRP A 126 13.82 11.79 13.95
C TRP A 126 13.59 13.04 14.79
N ARG A 127 14.36 13.18 15.87
CA ARG A 127 14.23 14.31 16.80
C ARG A 127 14.86 15.60 16.31
N ARG A 128 15.84 15.51 15.40
CA ARG A 128 16.58 16.68 14.89
C ARG A 128 16.37 16.95 13.41
N SER A 129 15.83 16.00 12.65
CA SER A 129 15.56 16.22 11.23
C SER A 129 14.54 17.34 11.05
N THR A 130 14.89 18.32 10.22
CA THR A 130 13.97 19.35 9.76
C THR A 130 13.15 18.89 8.55
N GLY A 131 13.44 17.69 8.02
CA GLY A 131 12.86 17.14 6.80
C GLY A 131 13.47 17.78 5.55
N ALA A 132 12.64 18.01 4.53
CA ALA A 132 13.04 18.75 3.32
C ALA A 132 13.03 20.28 3.51
N ARG A 133 12.99 20.77 4.75
CA ARG A 133 12.92 22.20 5.09
C ARG A 133 14.31 22.75 5.44
N ASN A 134 14.39 24.03 5.80
CA ASN A 134 15.66 24.66 6.10
C ASN A 134 16.31 24.05 7.35
N ILE A 135 17.64 24.04 7.39
CA ILE A 135 18.39 23.51 8.55
C ILE A 135 18.15 24.29 9.84
N ASN A 136 17.75 25.55 9.73
CA ASN A 136 17.46 26.44 10.86
C ASN A 136 16.01 26.33 11.36
N ASP A 137 15.16 25.56 10.67
CA ASP A 137 13.78 25.37 11.10
C ASP A 137 13.74 24.45 12.34
N PRO A 138 12.69 24.56 13.18
CA PRO A 138 12.48 23.61 14.26
C PRO A 138 12.40 22.17 13.71
N PRO A 139 12.79 21.14 14.47
CA PRO A 139 12.66 19.75 14.03
C PRO A 139 11.24 19.42 13.52
N PHE A 140 11.12 18.58 12.49
CA PHE A 140 9.84 18.26 11.87
C PHE A 140 8.82 17.71 12.88
N MET A 141 9.29 16.83 13.77
CA MET A 141 8.46 16.21 14.80
C MET A 141 8.04 17.17 15.94
N SER A 142 8.57 18.40 16.00
CA SER A 142 8.10 19.40 16.96
C SER A 142 6.92 20.22 16.44
N ILE A 143 6.55 20.09 15.17
CA ILE A 143 5.41 20.79 14.58
C ILE A 143 4.11 20.08 14.98
N PRO A 144 3.09 20.79 15.50
CA PRO A 144 1.80 20.18 15.80
C PRO A 144 1.18 19.49 14.58
N GLY A 145 0.78 18.23 14.73
CA GLY A 145 0.16 17.43 13.67
C GLY A 145 1.14 16.86 12.64
N ALA A 146 2.45 17.05 12.81
CA ALA A 146 3.44 16.38 11.98
C ALA A 146 3.45 14.87 12.28
N LEU A 147 3.30 14.07 11.22
CA LEU A 147 3.35 12.62 11.29
C LEU A 147 4.58 12.09 10.56
N ALA A 148 5.36 11.26 11.26
CA ALA A 148 6.45 10.49 10.64
C ALA A 148 6.00 9.05 10.41
N PHE A 149 6.37 8.52 9.26
CA PHE A 149 6.12 7.14 8.89
C PHE A 149 7.41 6.46 8.44
N LEU A 150 7.61 5.22 8.90
CA LEU A 150 8.64 4.32 8.40
C LEU A 150 8.01 3.38 7.37
N ILE A 151 8.63 3.29 6.19
CA ILE A 151 8.30 2.24 5.22
C ILE A 151 9.18 1.04 5.55
N TYR A 152 8.54 -0.06 5.87
CA TYR A 152 9.19 -1.36 6.07
C TYR A 152 8.90 -2.24 4.87
N VAL A 153 9.96 -2.75 4.24
CA VAL A 153 9.87 -3.67 3.10
C VAL A 153 10.55 -4.96 3.51
N ASP A 154 9.79 -6.05 3.55
CA ASP A 154 10.33 -7.39 3.75
C ASP A 154 9.98 -8.27 2.55
N TRP A 155 10.88 -9.18 2.22
CA TRP A 155 10.76 -10.03 1.04
C TRP A 155 11.11 -11.47 1.36
N PHE A 156 10.09 -12.31 1.46
CA PHE A 156 10.28 -13.75 1.60
C PHE A 156 10.52 -14.34 0.21
N ASN A 157 11.79 -14.60 -0.10
CA ASN A 157 12.17 -15.30 -1.32
C ASN A 157 11.96 -16.81 -1.17
N VAL A 158 11.27 -17.39 -2.14
CA VAL A 158 11.00 -18.84 -2.19
C VAL A 158 12.14 -19.65 -2.81
N HIS A 159 13.22 -18.99 -3.24
CA HIS A 159 14.36 -19.66 -3.87
C HIS A 159 15.18 -20.41 -2.82
N GLY A 160 14.82 -21.68 -2.61
CA GLY A 160 15.51 -22.65 -1.75
C GLY A 160 14.53 -23.44 -0.88
N LYS A 161 14.57 -24.78 -0.97
CA LYS A 161 13.91 -25.84 -0.14
C LYS A 161 12.48 -25.59 0.40
N SER A 162 11.78 -24.58 -0.06
CA SER A 162 10.44 -24.21 0.39
C SER A 162 9.41 -24.84 -0.51
N THR A 163 8.36 -25.40 0.10
CA THR A 163 7.18 -25.95 -0.60
C THR A 163 6.22 -24.84 -1.06
N GLN A 164 6.52 -23.57 -0.76
CA GLN A 164 5.68 -22.45 -1.18
C GLN A 164 5.85 -22.17 -2.68
N LEU A 165 4.76 -21.76 -3.33
CA LEU A 165 4.71 -21.55 -4.78
C LEU A 165 4.89 -20.08 -5.20
N ALA A 166 4.93 -19.15 -4.23
CA ALA A 166 4.95 -17.72 -4.51
C ALA A 166 5.76 -16.94 -3.46
N SER A 167 6.52 -15.95 -3.93
CA SER A 167 7.20 -15.00 -3.05
C SER A 167 6.17 -14.01 -2.53
N ILE A 168 6.19 -13.77 -1.22
CA ILE A 168 5.32 -12.81 -0.55
C ILE A 168 6.22 -11.80 0.12
N GLY A 169 5.95 -10.51 -0.13
CA GLY A 169 6.68 -9.43 0.51
C GLY A 169 5.71 -8.35 0.97
N PRO A 170 5.54 -8.14 2.28
CA PRO A 170 4.73 -7.03 2.76
C PRO A 170 5.50 -5.71 2.64
N ILE A 171 4.82 -4.68 2.14
CA ILE A 171 5.24 -3.29 2.29
C ILE A 171 4.33 -2.69 3.36
N MET A 172 4.90 -2.39 4.52
CA MET A 172 4.18 -1.87 5.68
C MET A 172 4.56 -0.42 5.93
N LEU A 173 3.60 0.35 6.44
CA LEU A 173 3.82 1.73 6.86
C LEU A 173 3.59 1.82 8.36
N ILE A 174 4.63 2.18 9.11
CA ILE A 174 4.61 2.24 10.58
C ILE A 174 4.60 3.71 10.99
N CYS A 175 3.64 4.14 11.81
CA CYS A 175 3.58 5.51 12.29
C CYS A 175 4.52 5.71 13.48
N LEU A 176 5.63 6.41 13.27
CA LEU A 176 6.62 6.71 14.32
C LEU A 176 6.18 7.83 15.27
N SER A 177 5.08 8.51 14.97
CA SER A 177 4.49 9.52 15.86
C SER A 177 3.66 8.89 16.98
N LEU A 178 3.41 7.57 16.93
CA LEU A 178 2.83 6.82 18.05
C LEU A 178 3.91 6.35 19.01
N PRO A 179 3.61 6.20 20.30
CA PRO A 179 4.55 5.58 21.22
C PRO A 179 4.78 4.10 20.86
N PRO A 180 5.94 3.51 21.21
CA PRO A 180 6.29 2.13 20.84
C PRO A 180 5.33 1.04 21.36
N SER A 181 4.46 1.37 22.32
CA SER A 181 3.52 0.45 22.95
C SER A 181 2.20 0.27 22.17
N GLU A 182 1.99 1.05 21.11
CA GLU A 182 0.81 1.03 20.24
C GLU A 182 1.10 0.34 18.91
#